data_AF-A0A318ADD9-F1
#
_entry.id   AF-A0A318ADD9-F1
#
_cell.length_a   1.000
_cell.length_b   1.000
_cell.length_c   1.000
_cell.angle_alpha   90.00
_cell.angle_beta   90.00
_cell.angle_gamma   90.00
#
_symmetry.space_group_name_H-M   'P 1'
#
loop_
_entity.id
_entity.type
_entity.pdbx_description
1 polymer ?
#
loop_
_entity_poly.entity_id
_entity_poly.type
_entity_poly.pdbx_seq_one_letter_code
_entity_poly.pdbx_strand_id
1 'polypeptide(L)'
;MTIDAILLIIMGALFAGAVYMVMERTLTRIMLGLVMFTNGANLLIIIMAGPAGWPPIVRDSVSADEYADPLPQALTLTSIVISFATTSFLLAMIYRSWVLARRDEVSVDVEDVKVAEQPTYDAEDDAELREEESEFIDDDQDPNMAYDAPSAESGSTTTGDDRSCSSM
;
A
#
# COMPACT_ATOMS: atom_id res chain seq x y z
N MET A 1 -14.32 -18.84 34.62
CA MET A 1 -14.21 -18.53 33.18
C MET A 1 -14.03 -19.83 32.44
N THR A 2 -15.09 -20.34 31.82
CA THR A 2 -14.98 -21.48 30.88
C THR A 2 -14.72 -20.88 29.51
N ILE A 3 -13.49 -21.01 29.02
CA ILE A 3 -13.19 -20.64 27.64
C ILE A 3 -13.97 -21.60 26.75
N ASP A 4 -14.84 -21.08 25.89
CA ASP A 4 -15.60 -21.88 24.94
C ASP A 4 -14.68 -22.42 23.85
N ALA A 5 -14.05 -23.57 24.12
CA ALA A 5 -13.13 -24.26 23.22
C ALA A 5 -13.77 -24.54 21.85
N ILE A 6 -15.08 -24.76 21.81
CA ILE A 6 -15.84 -24.96 20.56
C ILE A 6 -15.77 -23.72 19.68
N LEU A 7 -16.00 -22.53 20.24
CA LEU A 7 -15.95 -21.26 19.49
C LEU A 7 -14.53 -20.99 18.98
N LEU A 8 -13.50 -21.30 19.77
CA LEU A 8 -12.10 -21.18 19.35
C LEU A 8 -11.75 -22.14 18.20
N ILE A 9 -12.21 -23.40 18.25
CA ILE A 9 -11.99 -24.37 17.18
C ILE A 9 -12.69 -23.92 15.90
N ILE A 10 -13.94 -23.45 15.99
CA ILE A 10 -14.69 -22.94 14.83
C ILE A 10 -13.97 -21.72 14.23
N MET A 11 -13.54 -20.77 15.07
CA MET A 11 -12.77 -19.60 14.65
C MET A 11 -11.48 -20.02 13.93
N GLY A 12 -10.73 -20.97 14.49
CA GLY A 12 -9.51 -21.50 13.88
C GLY A 12 -9.76 -22.18 12.53
N ALA A 13 -10.84 -22.96 12.41
CA ALA A 13 -11.24 -23.58 11.15
C ALA A 13 -11.62 -22.54 10.09
N LEU A 14 -12.33 -21.47 10.47
CA LEU A 14 -12.66 -20.36 9.56
C LEU A 14 -11.41 -19.64 9.07
N PHE A 15 -10.44 -19.34 9.96
CA PHE A 15 -9.18 -18.72 9.55
C PHE A 15 -8.35 -19.63 8.66
N ALA A 16 -8.25 -20.92 8.99
CA ALA A 16 -7.52 -21.89 8.17
C ALA A 16 -8.13 -22.01 6.76
N GLY A 17 -9.46 -22.14 6.67
CA GLY A 17 -10.18 -22.17 5.39
C GLY A 17 -10.05 -20.86 4.61
N ALA A 18 -10.09 -19.72 5.29
CA ALA A 18 -9.93 -18.41 4.68
C ALA A 18 -8.53 -18.21 4.07
N VAL A 19 -7.47 -18.50 4.83
CA VAL A 19 -6.09 -18.40 4.34
C VAL A 19 -5.88 -19.35 3.17
N TYR A 20 -6.39 -20.58 3.25
CA TYR A 20 -6.32 -21.54 2.16
C TYR A 20 -6.98 -21.01 0.87
N MET A 21 -8.19 -20.45 0.96
CA MET A 21 -8.90 -19.90 -0.20
C MET A 21 -8.25 -18.64 -0.79
N VAL A 22 -7.64 -17.79 0.04
CA VAL A 22 -6.94 -16.57 -0.43
C VAL A 22 -5.69 -16.90 -1.25
N MET A 23 -5.08 -18.07 -1.03
CA MET A 23 -3.94 -18.55 -1.81
C MET A 23 -4.33 -19.11 -3.19
N GLU A 24 -5.61 -19.19 -3.51
CA GLU A 24 -6.06 -19.72 -4.80
C GLU A 24 -6.02 -18.67 -5.91
N ARG A 25 -5.92 -19.12 -7.17
CA ARG A 25 -5.74 -18.24 -8.33
C ARG A 25 -7.03 -17.61 -8.86
N THR A 26 -8.19 -18.04 -8.38
CA THR A 26 -9.48 -17.54 -8.89
C THR A 26 -10.04 -16.46 -7.98
N LEU A 27 -10.52 -15.36 -8.57
CA LEU A 27 -11.05 -14.23 -7.80
C LEU A 27 -12.29 -14.63 -6.98
N THR A 28 -13.13 -15.55 -7.48
CA THR A 28 -14.29 -16.04 -6.73
C THR A 28 -13.90 -16.78 -5.46
N ARG A 29 -12.86 -17.63 -5.50
CA ARG A 29 -12.36 -18.33 -4.30
C ARG A 29 -11.70 -17.36 -3.32
N ILE A 30 -10.94 -16.37 -3.80
CA ILE A 30 -10.40 -15.30 -2.95
C ILE A 30 -11.53 -14.52 -2.25
N MET A 31 -12.60 -14.18 -2.97
CA MET A 31 -13.78 -13.52 -2.39
C MET A 31 -14.43 -14.36 -1.29
N LEU A 32 -14.63 -15.66 -1.52
CA LEU A 32 -15.15 -16.58 -0.50
C LEU A 32 -14.21 -16.67 0.72
N GLY A 33 -12.89 -16.68 0.47
CA GLY A 33 -11.86 -16.62 1.51
C GLY A 33 -11.97 -15.35 2.37
N LEU A 34 -12.18 -14.18 1.76
CA LEU A 34 -12.34 -12.92 2.48
C LEU A 34 -13.64 -12.89 3.32
N VAL A 35 -14.72 -13.49 2.81
CA VAL A 35 -15.97 -13.65 3.56
C VAL A 35 -15.73 -14.57 4.77
N MET A 36 -15.09 -15.72 4.59
CA MET A 36 -14.75 -16.61 5.72
C MET A 36 -13.82 -15.92 6.73
N PHE A 37 -12.82 -15.16 6.26
CA PHE A 37 -11.90 -14.39 7.10
C PHE A 37 -12.64 -13.38 7.98
N THR A 38 -13.56 -12.62 7.37
CA THR A 38 -14.39 -11.65 8.09
C THR A 38 -15.21 -12.32 9.18
N ASN A 39 -15.84 -13.47 8.89
CA ASN A 39 -16.63 -14.19 9.88
C ASN A 39 -15.75 -14.69 11.04
N GLY A 40 -14.53 -15.16 10.75
CA GLY A 40 -13.53 -15.51 11.77
C GLY A 40 -13.12 -14.31 12.63
N ALA A 41 -12.87 -13.15 12.02
CA ALA A 41 -12.54 -11.92 12.73
C ALA A 41 -13.70 -11.41 13.61
N ASN A 42 -14.95 -11.53 13.14
CA ASN A 42 -16.13 -11.17 13.93
C ASN A 42 -16.27 -12.08 15.16
N LEU A 43 -16.04 -13.38 15.01
CA LEU A 43 -16.00 -14.31 16.15
C LEU A 43 -14.87 -13.97 17.12
N LEU A 44 -13.68 -13.62 16.62
CA LEU A 44 -12.56 -13.21 17.47
C LEU A 44 -12.92 -12.02 18.37
N ILE A 45 -13.57 -10.99 17.80
CA ILE A 45 -14.01 -9.81 18.57
C ILE A 45 -15.00 -10.20 19.67
N ILE A 46 -15.97 -11.07 19.36
CA ILE A 46 -16.98 -11.52 20.34
C ILE A 46 -16.34 -12.38 21.43
N ILE A 47 -15.39 -13.25 21.08
CA ILE A 47 -14.67 -14.09 22.06
C ILE A 47 -13.85 -13.21 23.02
N MET A 48 -13.27 -12.12 22.52
CA MET A 48 -12.55 -11.13 23.34
C MET A 48 -13.46 -10.26 24.21
N ALA A 49 -14.76 -10.17 23.90
CA ALA A 49 -15.72 -9.32 24.61
C ALA A 49 -16.03 -9.77 26.04
N GLY A 50 -15.70 -11.02 26.41
CA GLY A 50 -15.90 -11.52 27.76
C GLY A 50 -17.29 -12.13 28.00
N PRO A 51 -17.73 -12.22 29.28
CA PRO A 51 -18.95 -12.93 29.66
C PRO A 51 -20.22 -12.38 28.99
N ALA A 52 -21.16 -13.27 28.67
CA ALA A 52 -22.48 -12.87 28.23
C ALA A 52 -23.23 -12.16 29.37
N GLY A 53 -23.51 -10.87 29.20
CA GLY A 53 -24.37 -10.08 30.08
C GLY A 53 -25.72 -9.77 29.44
N TRP A 54 -26.50 -8.92 30.10
CA TRP A 54 -27.73 -8.39 29.54
C TRP A 54 -27.44 -7.52 28.31
N PRO A 55 -28.33 -7.47 27.31
CA PRO A 55 -28.19 -6.54 26.19
C PRO A 55 -28.00 -5.11 26.70
N PRO A 56 -27.08 -4.31 26.12
CA PRO A 56 -26.76 -2.95 26.58
C PRO A 56 -27.89 -1.97 26.23
N ILE A 57 -29.06 -2.21 26.83
CA ILE A 57 -30.28 -1.44 26.71
C ILE A 57 -30.68 -1.08 28.13
N VAL A 58 -30.60 0.21 28.45
CA VAL A 58 -30.84 0.71 29.81
C VAL A 58 -32.24 0.31 30.29
N ARG A 59 -32.27 -0.44 31.40
CA ARG A 59 -33.48 -0.81 32.14
C ARG A 59 -33.28 -0.48 33.61
N ASP A 60 -34.29 0.09 34.24
CA ASP A 60 -34.26 0.48 35.67
C ASP A 60 -34.12 -0.71 36.63
N SER A 61 -34.32 -1.94 36.15
CA SER A 61 -34.34 -3.17 36.94
C SER A 61 -33.03 -3.96 36.93
N VAL A 62 -31.99 -3.50 36.22
CA VAL A 62 -30.72 -4.25 36.03
C VAL A 62 -29.54 -3.36 36.42
N SER A 63 -28.63 -3.91 37.23
CA SER A 63 -27.43 -3.17 37.67
C SER A 63 -26.44 -2.97 36.53
N ALA A 64 -25.63 -1.90 36.61
CA ALA A 64 -24.70 -1.51 35.53
C ALA A 64 -23.66 -2.60 35.21
N ASP A 65 -23.29 -3.42 36.19
CA ASP A 65 -22.26 -4.45 36.08
C ASP A 65 -22.77 -5.75 35.42
N GLU A 66 -24.09 -5.87 35.24
CA GLU A 66 -24.71 -7.05 34.61
C GLU A 66 -24.86 -6.91 33.08
N TYR A 67 -24.59 -5.72 32.51
CA TYR A 67 -24.66 -5.49 31.07
C TYR A 67 -23.44 -6.04 30.34
N ALA A 68 -23.66 -6.56 29.12
CA ALA A 68 -22.58 -6.92 28.22
C ALA A 68 -21.84 -5.67 27.71
N ASP A 69 -20.53 -5.80 27.46
CA ASP A 69 -19.72 -4.70 26.93
C ASP A 69 -20.26 -4.24 25.55
N PRO A 70 -20.66 -2.97 25.39
CA PRO A 70 -21.14 -2.43 24.12
C PRO A 70 -20.03 -2.19 23.09
N LEU A 71 -18.77 -2.07 23.51
CA LEU A 71 -17.66 -1.71 22.63
C LEU A 71 -17.39 -2.80 21.57
N PRO A 72 -17.21 -4.08 21.94
CA PRO A 72 -17.03 -5.16 20.95
C PRO A 72 -18.22 -5.29 19.99
N GLN A 73 -19.45 -5.05 20.46
CA GLN A 73 -20.66 -5.13 19.63
C GLN A 73 -20.66 -4.06 18.53
N ALA A 74 -20.29 -2.82 18.87
CA ALA A 74 -20.17 -1.74 17.91
C ALA A 74 -19.04 -2.00 16.89
N LEU A 75 -17.92 -2.56 17.34
CA LEU A 75 -16.82 -2.95 16.46
C LEU A 75 -17.25 -4.04 15.48
N THR A 76 -17.98 -5.07 15.93
CA THR A 76 -18.50 -6.12 15.06
C THR A 76 -19.51 -5.59 14.04
N LEU A 77 -20.38 -4.65 14.42
CA LEU A 77 -21.29 -4.02 13.45
C LEU A 77 -20.52 -3.27 12.36
N THR A 78 -19.46 -2.57 12.74
CA THR A 78 -18.61 -1.81 11.83
C THR A 78 -17.86 -2.75 10.86
N SER A 79 -17.30 -3.84 11.36
CA SER A 79 -16.62 -4.82 10.51
C SER A 79 -17.57 -5.47 9.50
N ILE A 80 -18.82 -5.77 9.88
CA ILE A 80 -19.83 -6.30 8.95
C ILE A 80 -20.07 -5.33 7.79
N VAL A 81 -20.22 -4.03 8.05
CA VAL A 81 -20.46 -3.03 7.00
C VAL A 81 -19.25 -2.87 6.08
N ILE A 82 -18.04 -2.82 6.64
CA ILE A 82 -16.79 -2.75 5.86
C ILE A 82 -16.67 -3.99 4.96
N SER A 83 -16.93 -5.18 5.49
CA SER A 83 -16.83 -6.41 4.72
C SER A 83 -17.90 -6.53 3.65
N PHE A 84 -19.10 -6.02 3.89
CA PHE A 84 -20.12 -5.91 2.85
C PHE A 84 -19.68 -4.99 1.71
N ALA A 85 -19.07 -3.85 2.04
CA ALA A 85 -18.55 -2.91 1.04
C ALA A 85 -17.40 -3.52 0.23
N THR A 86 -16.42 -4.16 0.87
CA THR A 86 -15.28 -4.79 0.18
C THR A 86 -15.71 -6.01 -0.64
N THR A 87 -16.66 -6.81 -0.15
CA THR A 87 -17.21 -7.95 -0.88
C THR A 87 -18.03 -7.49 -2.09
N SER A 88 -18.84 -6.44 -1.95
CA SER A 88 -19.57 -5.84 -3.08
C SER A 88 -18.62 -5.27 -4.14
N PHE A 89 -17.53 -4.63 -3.70
CA PHE A 89 -16.48 -4.14 -4.58
C PHE A 89 -15.77 -5.28 -5.32
N LEU A 90 -15.35 -6.33 -4.62
CA LEU A 90 -14.75 -7.52 -5.23
C LEU A 90 -15.70 -8.21 -6.19
N LEU A 91 -16.98 -8.32 -5.84
CA LEU A 91 -18.00 -8.90 -6.72
C LEU A 91 -18.16 -8.08 -8.01
N ALA A 92 -18.13 -6.75 -7.91
CA ALA A 92 -18.14 -5.87 -9.08
C ALA A 92 -16.88 -6.05 -9.94
N MET A 93 -15.71 -6.24 -9.33
CA MET A 93 -14.46 -6.54 -10.02
C MET A 93 -14.49 -7.91 -10.72
N ILE A 94 -15.00 -8.94 -10.05
CA ILE A 94 -15.20 -10.29 -10.62
C ILE A 94 -16.14 -10.19 -11.82
N TYR A 95 -17.26 -9.48 -11.68
CA TYR A 95 -18.19 -9.26 -12.78
C TYR A 95 -17.52 -8.55 -13.96
N ARG A 96 -16.77 -7.48 -13.69
CA ARG A 96 -16.03 -6.74 -14.73
C ARG A 96 -14.97 -7.61 -15.41
N SER A 97 -14.23 -8.42 -14.65
CA SER A 97 -13.25 -9.38 -15.17
C SER A 97 -13.92 -10.41 -16.08
N TRP A 98 -15.06 -10.95 -15.64
CA TRP A 98 -15.83 -11.91 -16.45
C TRP A 98 -16.34 -11.30 -17.75
N VAL A 99 -16.81 -10.05 -17.73
CA VAL A 99 -17.27 -9.34 -18.93
C VAL A 99 -16.11 -9.09 -19.92
N LEU A 100 -14.92 -8.73 -19.44
CA LEU A 100 -13.78 -8.37 -20.28
C LEU A 100 -12.95 -9.58 -20.75
N ALA A 101 -12.56 -10.45 -19.82
CA ALA A 101 -11.61 -11.53 -20.05
C ALA A 101 -12.28 -12.91 -20.21
N ARG A 102 -13.58 -13.04 -19.87
CA ARG A 102 -14.33 -14.31 -19.85
C ARG A 102 -13.68 -15.40 -18.97
N ARG A 103 -12.77 -15.02 -18.08
CA ARG A 103 -11.99 -15.90 -17.19
C ARG A 103 -11.96 -15.31 -15.79
N ASP A 104 -11.98 -16.17 -14.78
CA ASP A 104 -11.93 -15.80 -13.36
C ASP A 104 -10.56 -16.11 -12.72
N GLU A 105 -9.64 -16.70 -13.48
CA GLU A 105 -8.31 -17.10 -13.05
C GLU A 105 -7.26 -16.04 -13.42
N VAL A 106 -6.37 -15.74 -12.49
CA VAL A 106 -5.20 -14.87 -12.72
C VAL A 106 -4.16 -15.63 -13.54
N SER A 107 -3.90 -15.17 -14.76
CA SER A 107 -2.91 -15.76 -15.66
C SER A 107 -1.48 -15.40 -15.25
N VAL A 108 -0.56 -16.31 -15.51
CA VAL A 108 0.88 -16.01 -15.46
C VAL A 108 1.26 -15.33 -16.77
N ASP A 109 1.77 -14.11 -16.70
CA ASP A 109 2.33 -13.44 -17.87
C ASP A 109 3.71 -14.04 -18.20
N VAL A 110 3.96 -14.27 -19.48
CA VAL A 110 5.28 -14.73 -19.96
C VAL A 110 6.35 -13.66 -19.77
N GLU A 111 5.97 -12.38 -19.78
CA GLU A 111 6.91 -11.30 -19.53
C GLU A 111 7.35 -11.26 -18.05
N ASP A 112 6.42 -11.49 -17.11
CA ASP A 112 6.73 -11.58 -15.68
C ASP A 112 7.76 -12.69 -15.39
N VAL A 113 7.66 -13.82 -16.11
CA VAL A 113 8.62 -14.93 -15.99
C VAL A 113 10.01 -14.53 -16.50
N LYS A 114 10.09 -13.82 -17.63
CA LYS A 114 11.39 -13.36 -18.16
C LYS A 114 12.08 -12.38 -17.23
N VAL A 115 11.33 -11.43 -16.67
CA VAL A 115 11.86 -10.45 -15.71
C VAL A 115 12.37 -11.17 -14.45
N ALA A 116 11.66 -12.18 -13.96
CA ALA A 116 12.09 -12.96 -12.80
C ALA A 116 13.38 -13.78 -13.04
N GLU A 117 13.65 -14.17 -14.28
CA GLU A 117 14.87 -14.88 -14.68
C GLU A 117 16.04 -13.93 -14.99
N GLN A 118 15.78 -12.62 -15.09
CA GLN A 118 16.80 -11.63 -15.39
C GLN A 118 17.75 -11.44 -14.19
N PRO A 119 19.08 -11.55 -14.39
CA PRO A 119 20.02 -11.30 -13.31
C PRO A 119 19.90 -9.85 -12.81
N THR A 120 19.94 -9.66 -11.49
CA THR A 120 19.92 -8.33 -10.86
C THR A 120 21.12 -7.47 -11.23
N TYR A 121 22.19 -8.09 -11.73
CA TYR A 121 23.38 -7.40 -12.19
C TYR A 121 23.18 -6.93 -13.63
N ASP A 122 23.16 -5.61 -13.81
CA ASP A 122 23.15 -4.95 -15.11
C ASP A 122 24.55 -4.40 -15.39
N ALA A 123 25.24 -4.97 -16.38
CA ALA A 123 26.59 -4.57 -16.71
C ALA A 123 26.69 -3.14 -17.28
N GLU A 124 25.59 -2.56 -17.77
CA GLU A 124 25.55 -1.17 -18.25
C GLU A 124 25.36 -0.18 -17.09
N ASP A 125 24.46 -0.48 -16.13
CA ASP A 125 24.16 0.39 -14.97
C ASP A 125 25.16 0.23 -13.81
N ASP A 126 25.65 -0.99 -13.55
CA ASP A 126 26.56 -1.31 -12.43
C ASP A 126 28.04 -1.24 -12.82
N ALA A 127 28.36 -0.77 -14.03
CA ALA A 127 29.73 -0.50 -14.42
C ALA A 127 30.32 0.62 -13.54
N GLU A 128 31.48 0.38 -12.92
CA GLU A 128 32.27 1.46 -12.34
C GLU A 128 32.67 2.42 -13.47
N LEU A 129 31.88 3.48 -13.65
CA LEU A 129 32.25 4.59 -14.53
C LEU A 129 33.56 5.16 -14.00
N ARG A 130 34.61 5.05 -14.81
CA ARG A 130 35.87 5.76 -14.57
C ARG A 130 35.52 7.26 -14.54
N GLU A 131 35.91 7.95 -13.47
CA GLU A 131 35.77 9.42 -13.34
C GLU A 131 36.09 10.06 -14.70
N GLU A 132 35.10 10.79 -15.21
CA GLU A 132 34.96 11.22 -16.60
C GLU A 132 36.29 11.71 -17.21
N GLU A 133 36.66 11.13 -18.36
CA GLU A 133 37.53 11.82 -19.30
C GLU A 133 36.68 12.95 -19.90
N SER A 134 36.66 14.08 -19.20
CA SER A 134 36.08 15.34 -19.66
C SER A 134 36.43 15.55 -21.14
N GLU A 135 35.42 15.58 -22.02
CA GLU A 135 35.59 15.94 -23.43
C GLU A 135 36.00 17.42 -23.58
N PHE A 136 35.90 18.19 -22.49
CA PHE A 136 36.51 19.51 -22.38
C PHE A 136 37.99 19.31 -22.03
N ILE A 137 38.85 19.55 -23.01
CA ILE A 137 40.29 19.77 -22.80
C ILE A 137 40.40 20.90 -21.77
N ASP A 138 41.25 20.73 -20.74
CA ASP A 138 41.51 21.80 -19.78
C ASP A 138 41.88 23.09 -20.56
N ASP A 139 41.33 24.23 -20.14
CA ASP A 139 41.48 25.53 -20.82
C ASP A 139 42.94 25.81 -21.25
N ASP A 140 43.93 25.42 -20.44
CA ASP A 140 45.36 25.63 -20.70
C ASP A 140 45.93 24.80 -21.87
N GLN A 141 45.21 23.78 -22.34
CA GLN A 141 45.60 22.89 -23.43
C GLN A 141 44.75 23.04 -24.70
N ASP A 142 43.75 23.94 -24.72
CA ASP A 142 42.91 24.16 -25.89
C ASP A 142 43.63 24.97 -27.00
N PRO A 143 43.92 24.37 -28.18
CA PRO A 143 44.57 25.08 -29.29
C PRO A 143 43.70 26.19 -29.91
N ASN A 144 42.41 26.23 -29.59
CA ASN A 144 41.45 27.21 -30.09
C ASN A 144 41.08 28.30 -29.06
N MET A 145 41.65 28.29 -27.85
CA MET A 145 41.37 29.27 -26.79
C MET A 145 41.47 30.74 -27.26
N ALA A 146 42.38 31.02 -28.19
CA ALA A 146 42.57 32.37 -28.74
C ALA A 146 41.36 32.92 -29.53
N TYR A 147 40.45 32.05 -29.99
CA TYR A 147 39.22 32.46 -30.69
C TYR A 147 38.10 32.91 -29.75
N ASP A 148 38.12 32.44 -28.49
CA ASP A 148 37.11 32.79 -27.47
C ASP A 148 37.51 34.04 -26.65
N ALA A 149 38.65 34.66 -26.96
CA ALA A 149 38.99 35.96 -26.38
C ALA A 149 37.97 37.01 -26.84
N PRO A 150 37.27 37.71 -25.92
CA PRO A 150 36.24 38.66 -26.29
C PRO A 150 36.89 39.77 -27.12
N SER A 151 36.39 39.93 -28.35
CA SER A 151 36.75 41.05 -29.21
C SER A 151 36.56 42.34 -28.42
N ALA A 152 37.65 43.10 -28.27
CA ALA A 152 37.62 44.40 -27.61
C ALA A 152 36.74 45.34 -28.45
N GLU A 153 35.44 45.33 -28.19
CA GLU A 153 34.53 46.30 -28.74
C GLU A 153 34.76 47.66 -28.06
N SER A 154 35.04 48.61 -28.94
CA SER A 154 35.28 50.00 -28.68
C SER A 154 34.06 50.70 -28.05
N GLY A 155 34.29 51.36 -26.92
CA GLY A 155 33.74 52.69 -26.63
C GLY A 155 32.26 52.80 -26.24
N SER A 156 32.02 53.19 -24.98
CA SER A 156 31.48 54.53 -24.70
C SER A 156 31.54 54.84 -23.20
N THR A 157 32.08 56.01 -22.93
CA THR A 157 32.18 56.73 -21.66
C THR A 157 30.80 57.11 -21.10
N THR A 158 30.57 57.00 -19.79
CA THR A 158 29.84 57.93 -18.87
C THR A 158 29.89 57.30 -17.47
N THR A 159 30.80 57.68 -16.55
CA THR A 159 30.74 58.80 -15.59
C THR A 159 29.58 58.73 -14.57
N GLY A 160 29.94 58.54 -13.30
CA GLY A 160 29.24 59.07 -12.10
C GLY A 160 28.20 58.16 -11.47
N ASP A 161 28.41 57.72 -10.21
CA ASP A 161 27.85 58.35 -8.98
C ASP A 161 26.64 57.46 -8.54
N ASP A 162 26.34 57.07 -7.31
CA ASP A 162 26.85 57.29 -5.96
C ASP A 162 25.96 56.42 -5.03
N ARG A 163 26.46 56.06 -3.84
CA ARG A 163 25.72 55.69 -2.59
C ARG A 163 25.09 54.28 -2.50
N SER A 164 25.47 53.44 -1.53
CA SER A 164 25.43 53.57 -0.05
C SER A 164 24.04 53.35 0.58
N CYS A 165 24.07 52.66 1.73
CA CYS A 165 23.03 52.32 2.72
C CYS A 165 22.32 50.97 2.51
N SER A 166 22.54 49.94 3.33
CA SER A 166 22.45 49.80 4.80
C SER A 166 21.10 49.28 5.26
N SER A 167 21.17 48.17 6.00
CA SER A 167 20.32 47.76 7.14
C SER A 167 18.82 47.63 6.94
N MET A 168 18.33 46.40 7.14
CA MET A 168 17.50 46.07 8.30
C MET A 168 17.58 44.58 8.60
#